data_AF-A0A7Y2T9S6-F1
#
_entry.id   AF-A0A7Y2T9S6-F1
#
_cell.length_a   1.000
_cell.length_b   1.000
_cell.length_c   1.000
_cell.angle_alpha   90.00
_cell.angle_beta   90.00
_cell.angle_gamma   90.00
#
_symmetry.space_group_name_H-M   'P 1'
#
loop_
_entity.id
_entity.type
_entity.pdbx_description
1 polymer ?
#
loop_
_entity_poly.entity_id
_entity_poly.type
_entity_poly.pdbx_seq_one_letter_code
_entity_poly.pdbx_strand_id
1 'polypeptide(L)'
;MKNLSLGIILILVFTLGCEDTSNIVNPVVNTNIESSYKVTDFDYELIPLPPKSALWSDSILTVSQTIDGSVGGRIIMDKYYIAASGDSVILEADLIIEPGSFQGIETITMTIDDEFAAIHFFPEMYFQDTLKLTQRFKGLDLANFEKGKLDFVFIHEDGTIELIQREGLKINKKKGSVKVNNARLLHFSRYGWIRSPEGPIPYPTPVAE
;
A
#
# COMPACT_ATOMS: atom_id res chain seq x y z
N MET A 1 37.74 -62.58 6.74
CA MET A 1 37.69 -63.30 5.45
C MET A 1 36.42 -62.89 4.74
N LYS A 2 36.56 -62.65 3.43
CA LYS A 2 35.47 -62.36 2.47
C LYS A 2 34.30 -63.33 2.66
N ASN A 3 33.07 -62.92 2.36
CA ASN A 3 32.37 -63.42 1.17
C ASN A 3 31.36 -62.38 0.64
N LEU A 4 31.53 -62.14 -0.65
CA LEU A 4 30.76 -61.31 -1.57
C LEU A 4 29.87 -62.26 -2.39
N SER A 5 28.58 -61.98 -2.51
CA SER A 5 27.67 -62.52 -3.54
C SER A 5 26.41 -61.65 -3.52
N LEU A 6 26.30 -60.60 -4.33
CA LEU A 6 25.85 -60.60 -5.73
C LEU A 6 24.53 -61.35 -5.95
N GLY A 7 23.45 -60.59 -6.06
CA GLY A 7 22.14 -60.98 -6.56
C GLY A 7 21.44 -59.75 -7.15
N ILE A 8 21.30 -59.75 -8.48
CA ILE A 8 20.68 -58.70 -9.31
C ILE A 8 19.16 -58.98 -9.40
N ILE A 9 18.39 -57.98 -9.83
CA ILE A 9 17.01 -58.03 -10.41
C ILE A 9 15.93 -57.75 -9.32
N LEU A 10 14.98 -56.82 -9.43
CA LEU A 10 14.17 -56.32 -10.56
C LEU A 10 13.68 -54.88 -10.26
N ILE A 11 13.54 -54.08 -11.31
CA ILE A 11 12.89 -52.75 -11.29
C ILE A 11 11.37 -52.92 -11.08
N LEU A 12 10.79 -52.14 -10.16
CA LEU A 12 9.35 -51.84 -10.16
C LEU A 12 9.16 -50.34 -9.97
N VAL A 13 8.89 -49.68 -11.09
CA VAL A 13 8.37 -48.32 -11.18
C VAL A 13 6.91 -48.37 -10.71
N PHE A 14 6.61 -47.74 -9.59
CA PHE A 14 5.26 -47.33 -9.26
C PHE A 14 5.18 -45.81 -9.44
N THR A 15 4.61 -45.39 -10.56
CA THR A 15 4.00 -44.07 -10.73
C THR A 15 2.49 -44.24 -10.62
N LEU A 16 1.80 -43.15 -10.23
CA LEU A 16 0.35 -42.98 -10.02
C LEU A 16 -0.11 -43.33 -8.58
N GLY A 17 -0.72 -42.44 -7.80
CA GLY A 17 -1.19 -41.09 -8.08
C GLY A 17 -1.42 -40.33 -6.76
N CYS A 18 -1.24 -39.00 -6.80
CA CYS A 18 -1.65 -38.13 -5.72
C CYS A 18 -3.17 -37.95 -5.82
N GLU A 19 -3.90 -38.38 -4.80
CA GLU A 19 -5.32 -38.10 -4.65
C GLU A 19 -5.48 -36.62 -4.28
N ASP A 20 -6.14 -35.84 -5.14
CA ASP A 20 -6.71 -34.55 -4.72
C ASP A 20 -8.18 -34.78 -4.34
N THR A 21 -8.41 -35.20 -3.10
CA THR A 21 -9.72 -35.01 -2.44
C THR A 21 -9.59 -33.95 -1.37
N SER A 22 -9.60 -32.68 -1.80
CA SER A 22 -9.76 -31.55 -0.88
C SER A 22 -11.25 -31.28 -0.69
N ASN A 23 -11.87 -32.02 0.23
CA ASN A 23 -13.11 -31.57 0.86
C ASN A 23 -12.77 -30.40 1.79
N ILE A 24 -12.78 -29.18 1.24
CA ILE A 24 -12.77 -27.97 2.04
C ILE A 24 -14.23 -27.57 2.25
N VAL A 25 -14.76 -27.94 3.41
CA VAL A 25 -15.92 -27.25 3.98
C VAL A 25 -15.39 -25.91 4.49
N ASN A 26 -15.65 -24.83 3.74
CA ASN A 26 -15.38 -23.48 4.22
C ASN A 26 -16.22 -23.21 5.48
N PRO A 27 -15.64 -22.67 6.57
CA PRO A 27 -16.45 -22.09 7.62
C PRO A 27 -17.12 -20.83 7.07
N VAL A 28 -18.43 -20.76 7.21
CA VAL A 28 -19.22 -19.54 6.98
C VAL A 28 -18.78 -18.52 8.02
N VAL A 29 -17.92 -17.59 7.62
CA VAL A 29 -17.67 -16.36 8.37
C VAL A 29 -18.54 -15.28 7.76
N ASN A 30 -19.58 -14.92 8.52
CA ASN A 30 -20.42 -13.76 8.23
C ASN A 30 -19.64 -12.52 8.67
N THR A 31 -19.02 -11.82 7.73
CA THR A 31 -18.44 -10.49 7.96
C THR A 31 -18.76 -9.60 6.77
N ASN A 32 -19.58 -8.58 7.02
CA ASN A 32 -19.68 -7.39 6.19
C ASN A 32 -18.32 -6.69 6.21
N ILE A 33 -17.38 -7.17 5.39
CA ILE A 33 -16.11 -6.50 5.11
C ILE A 33 -16.35 -5.63 3.89
N GLU A 34 -16.48 -4.33 4.14
CA GLU A 34 -16.43 -3.29 3.13
C GLU A 34 -15.15 -3.46 2.30
N SER A 35 -15.33 -3.96 1.08
CA SER A 35 -14.27 -4.64 0.34
C SER A 35 -13.43 -3.64 -0.44
N SER A 36 -12.13 -3.70 -0.25
CA SER A 36 -11.17 -3.22 -1.22
C SER A 36 -11.03 -4.24 -2.36
N TYR A 37 -10.73 -3.77 -3.58
CA TYR A 37 -10.71 -4.62 -4.78
C TYR A 37 -9.32 -4.58 -5.42
N LYS A 38 -8.65 -5.75 -5.44
CA LYS A 38 -7.36 -5.95 -6.10
C LYS A 38 -7.55 -5.93 -7.60
N VAL A 39 -6.79 -5.08 -8.31
CA VAL A 39 -6.83 -5.01 -9.77
C VAL A 39 -5.50 -5.47 -10.35
N THR A 40 -5.55 -6.41 -11.30
CA THR A 40 -4.36 -7.10 -11.82
C THR A 40 -4.02 -6.74 -13.28
N ASP A 41 -4.83 -5.92 -13.97
CA ASP A 41 -4.77 -5.76 -15.44
C ASP A 41 -4.84 -4.30 -15.95
N PHE A 42 -4.66 -3.29 -15.09
CA PHE A 42 -4.57 -1.89 -15.57
C PHE A 42 -3.13 -1.46 -15.74
N ASP A 43 -2.81 -0.94 -16.92
CA ASP A 43 -1.65 -0.06 -17.09
C ASP A 43 -1.83 1.14 -16.16
N TYR A 44 -0.92 1.35 -15.23
CA TYR A 44 -0.87 2.56 -14.41
C TYR A 44 0.56 3.06 -14.30
N GLU A 45 0.70 4.35 -14.05
CA GLU A 45 1.98 5.00 -13.83
C GLU A 45 2.01 5.53 -12.39
N LEU A 46 3.05 5.21 -11.63
CA LEU A 46 3.27 5.85 -10.32
C LEU A 46 3.63 7.33 -10.54
N ILE A 47 3.17 8.19 -9.65
CA ILE A 47 3.55 9.61 -9.71
C ILE A 47 4.94 9.79 -9.12
N PRO A 48 5.94 10.20 -9.91
CA PRO A 48 7.31 10.33 -9.42
C PRO A 48 7.45 11.57 -8.53
N LEU A 49 8.34 11.46 -7.55
CA LEU A 49 8.87 12.59 -6.82
C LEU A 49 9.96 13.30 -7.66
N PRO A 50 10.00 14.64 -7.65
CA PRO A 50 11.14 15.35 -8.22
C PRO A 50 12.45 14.90 -7.55
N PRO A 51 13.54 14.70 -8.31
CA PRO A 51 14.81 14.26 -7.74
C PRO A 51 15.30 15.28 -6.70
N LYS A 52 15.80 14.78 -5.57
CA LYS A 52 16.36 15.62 -4.49
C LYS A 52 17.61 16.36 -4.98
N SER A 53 17.79 17.60 -4.56
CA SER A 53 19.02 18.37 -4.84
C SER A 53 20.23 17.70 -4.21
N ALA A 54 21.37 17.68 -4.91
CA ALA A 54 22.63 17.16 -4.36
C ALA A 54 23.12 17.95 -3.12
N LEU A 55 22.62 19.17 -2.92
CA LEU A 55 22.91 20.01 -1.76
C LEU A 55 21.95 19.75 -0.59
N TRP A 56 20.88 18.98 -0.81
CA TRP A 56 19.94 18.61 0.24
C TRP A 56 20.54 17.47 1.06
N SER A 57 20.86 17.75 2.33
CA SER A 57 21.57 16.83 3.21
C SER A 57 20.66 16.00 4.13
N ASP A 58 19.36 16.32 4.20
CA ASP A 58 18.41 15.63 5.06
C ASP A 58 17.86 14.39 4.35
N SER A 59 18.37 13.22 4.73
CA SER A 59 18.12 11.98 3.97
C SER A 59 16.81 11.29 4.34
N ILE A 60 16.25 11.50 5.53
CA ILE A 60 15.16 10.65 6.04
C ILE A 60 13.87 11.44 6.21
N LEU A 61 12.94 11.23 5.27
CA LEU A 61 11.55 11.71 5.36
C LEU A 61 10.69 10.68 6.12
N THR A 62 11.01 10.48 7.40
CA THR A 62 10.33 9.51 8.28
C THR A 62 9.84 10.18 9.56
N VAL A 63 8.73 9.67 10.10
CA VAL A 63 8.27 9.93 11.47
C VAL A 63 7.85 8.61 12.12
N SER A 64 8.12 8.47 13.42
CA SER A 64 7.72 7.29 14.20
C SER A 64 7.08 7.71 15.51
N GLN A 65 6.08 6.95 15.96
CA GLN A 65 5.40 7.18 17.22
C GLN A 65 4.93 5.86 17.84
N THR A 66 5.17 5.70 19.13
CA THR A 66 4.65 4.57 19.90
C THR A 66 3.19 4.81 20.27
N ILE A 67 2.31 3.89 19.91
CA ILE A 67 0.85 3.97 20.07
C ILE A 67 0.35 2.73 20.79
N ASP A 68 -0.48 2.92 21.81
CA ASP A 68 -1.29 1.86 22.40
C ASP A 68 -2.57 1.72 21.57
N GLY A 69 -2.76 0.57 20.93
CA GLY A 69 -3.88 0.32 20.04
C GLY A 69 -5.25 0.35 20.75
N SER A 70 -5.29 0.13 22.08
CA SER A 70 -6.52 0.24 22.87
C SER A 70 -6.94 1.68 23.12
N VAL A 71 -5.98 2.62 23.10
CA VAL A 71 -6.20 4.06 23.30
C VAL A 71 -6.31 4.78 21.96
N GLY A 72 -5.64 4.29 20.93
CA GLY A 72 -5.50 4.97 19.64
C GLY A 72 -4.48 6.11 19.70
N GLY A 73 -4.50 6.96 18.68
CA GLY A 73 -3.62 8.11 18.61
C GLY A 73 -3.59 8.78 17.24
N ARG A 74 -2.64 9.68 17.06
CA ARG A 74 -2.50 10.47 15.83
C ARG A 74 -1.03 10.70 15.54
N ILE A 75 -0.63 10.49 14.29
CA ILE A 75 0.73 10.71 13.79
C ILE A 75 0.67 11.77 12.69
N ILE A 76 1.43 12.85 12.86
CA ILE A 76 1.50 13.96 11.92
C ILE A 76 2.90 14.01 11.32
N MET A 77 2.96 14.07 9.99
CA MET A 77 4.16 14.33 9.21
C MET A 77 4.01 15.66 8.48
N ASP A 78 4.96 16.56 8.70
CA ASP A 78 5.13 17.79 7.92
C ASP A 78 6.61 17.90 7.55
N LYS A 79 6.91 17.62 6.29
CA LYS A 79 8.27 17.52 5.77
C LYS A 79 8.38 18.22 4.42
N TYR A 80 9.59 18.62 4.07
CA TYR A 80 9.89 19.12 2.73
C TYR A 80 11.32 18.74 2.35
N TYR A 81 11.61 18.81 1.06
CA TYR A 81 12.98 18.80 0.54
C TYR A 81 13.10 19.78 -0.64
N ILE A 82 14.33 20.12 -1.00
CA ILE A 82 14.63 20.93 -2.18
C ILE A 82 14.93 20.01 -3.35
N ALA A 83 14.14 20.13 -4.42
CA ALA A 83 14.35 19.39 -5.66
C ALA A 83 15.59 19.91 -6.41
N ALA A 84 16.11 19.11 -7.34
CA ALA A 84 17.23 19.50 -8.20
C ALA A 84 16.92 20.74 -9.06
N SER A 85 15.64 21.04 -9.33
CA SER A 85 15.22 22.30 -9.97
C SER A 85 15.41 23.54 -9.09
N GLY A 86 15.58 23.36 -7.78
CA GLY A 86 15.60 24.42 -6.78
C GLY A 86 14.25 24.67 -6.11
N ASP A 87 13.17 24.05 -6.58
CA ASP A 87 11.84 24.18 -5.98
C ASP A 87 11.68 23.31 -4.73
N SER A 88 10.78 23.72 -3.82
CA SER A 88 10.44 22.92 -2.65
C SER A 88 9.36 21.90 -2.96
N VAL A 89 9.58 20.66 -2.54
CA VAL A 89 8.56 19.61 -2.49
C VAL A 89 8.09 19.47 -1.05
N ILE A 90 6.78 19.60 -0.82
CA ILE A 90 6.17 19.58 0.52
C ILE A 90 5.29 18.35 0.66
N LEU A 91 5.42 17.69 1.80
CA LEU A 91 4.80 16.42 2.15
C LEU A 91 4.11 16.57 3.49
N GLU A 92 2.78 16.48 3.48
CA GLU A 92 1.94 16.59 4.68
C GLU A 92 1.16 15.27 4.81
N ALA A 93 1.21 14.61 5.96
CA ALA A 93 0.38 13.46 6.26
C ALA A 93 -0.16 13.49 7.69
N ASP A 94 -1.38 13.01 7.86
CA ASP A 94 -2.10 12.95 9.11
C ASP A 94 -2.79 11.59 9.20
N LEU A 95 -2.24 10.71 10.03
CA LEU A 95 -2.78 9.38 10.29
C LEU A 95 -3.49 9.40 11.64
N ILE A 96 -4.79 9.13 11.63
CA ILE A 96 -5.63 8.98 12.82
C ILE A 96 -5.87 7.48 13.04
N ILE A 97 -5.56 7.04 14.26
CA ILE A 97 -5.73 5.68 14.73
C ILE A 97 -6.80 5.71 15.82
N GLU A 98 -7.95 5.13 15.55
CA GLU A 98 -9.06 5.13 16.50
C GLU A 98 -8.79 4.12 17.64
N PRO A 99 -9.33 4.33 18.84
CA PRO A 99 -9.21 3.37 19.94
C PRO A 99 -9.74 1.99 19.54
N GLY A 100 -9.00 0.94 19.87
CA GLY A 100 -9.35 -0.44 19.54
C GLY A 100 -8.94 -0.89 18.13
N SER A 101 -8.21 -0.08 17.35
CA SER A 101 -7.78 -0.45 16.00
C SER A 101 -6.83 -1.66 15.97
N PHE A 102 -6.07 -1.90 17.05
CA PHE A 102 -5.22 -3.07 17.23
C PHE A 102 -4.97 -3.35 18.72
N GLN A 103 -4.37 -4.49 19.04
CA GLN A 103 -4.03 -4.88 20.42
C GLN A 103 -2.56 -4.61 20.74
N GLY A 104 -2.29 -4.15 21.97
CA GLY A 104 -0.92 -3.92 22.46
C GLY A 104 -0.38 -2.55 22.11
N ILE A 105 0.94 -2.41 22.24
CA ILE A 105 1.67 -1.15 22.03
C ILE A 105 2.66 -1.38 20.90
N GLU A 106 2.57 -0.57 19.85
CA GLU A 106 3.43 -0.68 18.67
C GLU A 106 4.09 0.65 18.35
N THR A 107 5.31 0.58 17.80
CA THR A 107 5.98 1.76 17.24
C THR A 107 5.68 1.86 15.77
N ILE A 108 4.74 2.74 15.44
CA ILE A 108 4.27 2.95 14.08
C ILE A 108 5.19 3.96 13.40
N THR A 109 5.64 3.62 12.20
CA THR A 109 6.57 4.42 11.40
C THR A 109 5.95 4.72 10.04
N MET A 110 6.02 5.98 9.63
CA MET A 110 5.64 6.44 8.29
C MET A 110 6.88 6.96 7.59
N THR A 111 7.20 6.38 6.44
CA THR A 111 8.35 6.77 5.60
C THR A 111 7.86 7.15 4.22
N ILE A 112 8.22 8.35 3.75
CA ILE A 112 7.98 8.72 2.36
C ILE A 112 8.88 7.87 1.46
N ASP A 113 8.32 7.37 0.37
CA ASP A 113 9.07 6.69 -0.68
C ASP A 113 10.10 7.61 -1.34
N ASP A 114 11.27 7.09 -1.71
CA ASP A 114 12.35 7.92 -2.24
C ASP A 114 12.13 8.37 -3.69
N GLU A 115 11.32 7.63 -4.45
CA GLU A 115 11.15 7.81 -5.89
C GLU A 115 9.74 8.25 -6.28
N PHE A 116 8.73 7.88 -5.50
CA PHE A 116 7.32 8.06 -5.85
C PHE A 116 6.53 8.78 -4.76
N ALA A 117 5.43 9.44 -5.14
CA ALA A 117 4.52 10.12 -4.22
C ALA A 117 3.71 9.07 -3.43
N ALA A 118 4.39 8.37 -2.52
CA ALA A 118 3.87 7.27 -1.72
C ALA A 118 4.43 7.31 -0.29
N ILE A 119 3.74 6.63 0.63
CA ILE A 119 4.14 6.44 2.02
C ILE A 119 4.14 4.94 2.31
N HIS A 120 5.23 4.48 2.91
CA HIS A 120 5.38 3.15 3.47
C HIS A 120 5.11 3.23 4.97
N PHE A 121 4.29 2.31 5.46
CA PHE A 121 3.94 2.19 6.86
C PHE A 121 4.54 0.92 7.46
N PHE A 122 5.12 1.04 8.65
CA PHE A 122 5.69 -0.08 9.40
C PHE A 122 5.22 -0.07 10.86
N PRO A 123 5.17 -1.24 11.53
CA PRO A 123 5.36 -2.58 10.97
C PRO A 123 4.21 -2.99 10.03
N GLU A 124 4.38 -4.05 9.26
CA GLU A 124 3.27 -4.67 8.54
C GLU A 124 2.27 -5.26 9.56
N MET A 125 1.03 -4.78 9.52
CA MET A 125 -0.03 -5.23 10.43
C MET A 125 -1.41 -4.97 9.85
N TYR A 126 -2.40 -5.71 10.33
CA TYR A 126 -3.82 -5.55 9.98
C TYR A 126 -4.57 -4.92 11.14
N PHE A 127 -5.60 -4.14 10.83
CA PHE A 127 -6.40 -3.43 11.83
C PHE A 127 -7.80 -4.01 11.96
N GLN A 128 -8.35 -3.94 13.16
CA GLN A 128 -9.73 -4.33 13.47
C GLN A 128 -10.73 -3.28 12.99
N ASP A 129 -10.32 -2.01 12.94
CA ASP A 129 -11.06 -0.90 12.35
C ASP A 129 -10.14 -0.11 11.41
N THR A 130 -10.73 0.58 10.45
CA THR A 130 -10.01 1.39 9.48
C THR A 130 -9.35 2.60 10.12
N LEU A 131 -8.03 2.71 9.93
CA LEU A 131 -7.33 3.97 10.21
C LEU A 131 -7.70 5.01 9.15
N LYS A 132 -7.58 6.29 9.49
CA LYS A 132 -7.87 7.38 8.55
C LYS A 132 -6.60 8.13 8.21
N LEU A 133 -6.26 8.12 6.92
CA LEU A 133 -5.12 8.86 6.38
C LEU A 133 -5.60 10.07 5.57
N THR A 134 -5.13 11.26 5.95
CA THR A 134 -5.13 12.42 5.07
C THR A 134 -3.70 12.70 4.64
N GLN A 135 -3.45 12.77 3.33
CA GLN A 135 -2.10 12.95 2.79
C GLN A 135 -2.11 13.98 1.66
N ARG A 136 -1.07 14.78 1.57
CA ARG A 136 -0.87 15.79 0.55
C ARG A 136 0.59 15.86 0.10
N PHE A 137 0.76 16.00 -1.21
CA PHE A 137 2.02 16.40 -1.85
C PHE A 137 1.83 17.73 -2.59
N LYS A 138 2.87 18.57 -2.59
CA LYS A 138 3.00 19.79 -3.43
C LYS A 138 4.39 19.83 -4.05
N GLY A 139 4.50 20.52 -5.19
CA GLY A 139 5.76 20.66 -5.92
C GLY A 139 6.05 19.48 -6.86
N LEU A 140 5.04 18.68 -7.19
CA LEU A 140 5.16 17.57 -8.15
C LEU A 140 5.15 18.08 -9.58
N ASP A 141 5.88 17.42 -10.49
CA ASP A 141 5.70 17.64 -11.92
C ASP A 141 4.53 16.79 -12.44
N LEU A 142 3.37 17.43 -12.59
CA LEU A 142 2.15 16.80 -13.09
C LEU A 142 1.83 17.16 -14.54
N ALA A 143 2.69 17.93 -15.22
CA ALA A 143 2.42 18.42 -16.57
C ALA A 143 2.44 17.29 -17.63
N ASN A 144 3.20 16.22 -17.38
CA ASN A 144 3.21 15.05 -18.25
C ASN A 144 2.00 14.12 -18.02
N PHE A 145 1.21 14.38 -16.98
CA PHE A 145 0.05 13.59 -16.59
C PHE A 145 -1.27 14.30 -16.93
N GLU A 146 -1.28 15.20 -17.93
CA GLU A 146 -2.48 15.93 -18.35
C GLU A 146 -3.61 14.98 -18.82
N LYS A 147 -3.24 13.89 -19.52
CA LYS A 147 -4.15 12.82 -19.91
C LYS A 147 -4.23 11.75 -18.81
N GLY A 148 -5.40 11.13 -18.66
CA GLY A 148 -5.65 10.14 -17.61
C GLY A 148 -6.06 10.75 -16.27
N LYS A 149 -6.45 9.87 -15.34
CA LYS A 149 -6.97 10.24 -14.02
C LYS A 149 -5.93 9.93 -12.96
N LEU A 150 -5.71 10.89 -12.06
CA LEU A 150 -4.91 10.66 -10.86
C LEU A 150 -5.78 10.03 -9.77
N ASP A 151 -5.25 9.02 -9.10
CA ASP A 151 -5.94 8.28 -8.06
C ASP A 151 -4.99 7.92 -6.90
N PHE A 152 -5.54 7.55 -5.75
CA PHE A 152 -4.80 7.16 -4.54
C PHE A 152 -5.14 5.72 -4.18
N VAL A 153 -4.13 4.86 -4.08
CA VAL A 153 -4.28 3.41 -4.02
C VAL A 153 -3.33 2.80 -2.99
N PHE A 154 -3.66 1.57 -2.60
CA PHE A 154 -2.68 0.65 -2.02
C PHE A 154 -1.87 0.03 -3.16
N ILE A 155 -0.55 -0.05 -2.98
CA ILE A 155 0.41 -0.62 -3.92
C ILE A 155 1.01 -1.86 -3.26
N HIS A 156 0.70 -3.05 -3.79
CA HIS A 156 1.27 -4.29 -3.33
C HIS A 156 2.74 -4.42 -3.75
N GLU A 157 3.49 -5.29 -3.07
CA GLU A 157 4.88 -5.60 -3.44
C GLU A 157 5.03 -6.19 -4.85
N ASP A 158 4.01 -6.95 -5.29
CA ASP A 158 3.95 -7.54 -6.64
C ASP A 158 3.65 -6.49 -7.74
N GLY A 159 3.47 -5.22 -7.37
CA GLY A 159 3.13 -4.13 -8.28
C GLY A 159 1.67 -4.11 -8.71
N THR A 160 0.81 -4.94 -8.13
CA THR A 160 -0.64 -4.76 -8.29
C THR A 160 -1.14 -3.64 -7.39
N ILE A 161 -2.33 -3.12 -7.69
CA ILE A 161 -2.94 -2.06 -6.92
C ILE A 161 -4.30 -2.47 -6.38
N GLU A 162 -4.71 -1.80 -5.33
CA GLU A 162 -6.01 -1.97 -4.72
C GLU A 162 -6.65 -0.61 -4.47
N LEU A 163 -7.92 -0.49 -4.84
CA LEU A 163 -8.68 0.72 -4.57
C LEU A 163 -9.01 0.84 -3.09
N ILE A 164 -8.74 2.04 -2.57
CA ILE A 164 -8.99 2.37 -1.17
C ILE A 164 -10.20 3.29 -1.06
N GLN A 165 -11.07 2.98 -0.10
CA GLN A 165 -12.16 3.86 0.26
C GLN A 165 -11.63 5.16 0.85
N ARG A 166 -12.29 6.27 0.53
CA ARG A 166 -11.90 7.60 0.95
C ARG A 166 -13.06 8.58 0.81
N GLU A 167 -12.96 9.70 1.52
CA GLU A 167 -13.96 10.76 1.39
C GLU A 167 -13.77 11.60 0.13
N GLY A 168 -12.53 11.81 -0.32
CA GLY A 168 -12.31 12.53 -1.57
C GLY A 168 -10.88 12.87 -1.90
N LEU A 169 -10.68 13.22 -3.18
CA LEU A 169 -9.42 13.68 -3.74
C LEU A 169 -9.48 15.16 -4.10
N LYS A 170 -8.37 15.89 -3.93
CA LYS A 170 -8.18 17.23 -4.47
C LYS A 170 -6.89 17.23 -5.29
N ILE A 171 -7.02 17.47 -6.58
CA ILE A 171 -5.91 17.43 -7.54
C ILE A 171 -5.82 18.79 -8.23
N ASN A 172 -4.61 19.35 -8.27
CA ASN A 172 -4.31 20.53 -9.08
C ASN A 172 -3.02 20.26 -9.86
N LYS A 173 -3.18 19.79 -11.11
CA LYS A 173 -2.07 19.44 -12.01
C LYS A 173 -1.18 20.66 -12.28
N LYS A 174 -1.77 21.82 -12.58
CA LYS A 174 -1.04 23.08 -12.84
C LYS A 174 -0.17 23.54 -11.67
N LYS A 175 -0.59 23.29 -10.43
CA LYS A 175 0.16 23.63 -9.21
C LYS A 175 0.99 22.46 -8.68
N GLY A 176 1.04 21.33 -9.37
CA GLY A 176 1.82 20.17 -8.94
C GLY A 176 1.39 19.64 -7.57
N SER A 177 0.07 19.56 -7.30
CA SER A 177 -0.41 19.14 -5.97
C SER A 177 -1.54 18.14 -6.01
N VAL A 178 -1.49 17.19 -5.08
CA VAL A 178 -2.47 16.14 -4.87
C VAL A 178 -2.77 16.00 -3.38
N LYS A 179 -4.02 15.69 -3.03
CA LYS A 179 -4.47 15.46 -1.66
C LYS A 179 -5.54 14.38 -1.63
N VAL A 180 -5.40 13.41 -0.74
CA VAL A 180 -6.45 12.47 -0.35
C VAL A 180 -6.95 12.83 1.04
N ASN A 181 -8.26 12.75 1.26
CA ASN A 181 -8.88 13.00 2.56
C ASN A 181 -9.49 11.70 3.07
N ASN A 182 -9.16 11.35 4.31
CA ASN A 182 -9.69 10.21 5.06
C ASN A 182 -9.72 8.91 4.24
N ALA A 183 -8.58 8.55 3.64
CA ALA A 183 -8.39 7.20 3.11
C ALA A 183 -8.45 6.19 4.26
N ARG A 184 -9.19 5.11 4.06
CA ARG A 184 -9.41 4.05 5.06
C ARG A 184 -8.37 2.94 4.90
N LEU A 185 -7.49 2.79 5.88
CA LEU A 185 -6.41 1.80 5.84
C LEU A 185 -6.78 0.61 6.74
N LEU A 186 -6.91 -0.58 6.15
CA LEU A 186 -7.17 -1.84 6.85
C LEU A 186 -5.89 -2.60 7.22
N HIS A 187 -4.77 -2.21 6.65
CA HIS A 187 -3.46 -2.74 6.98
C HIS A 187 -2.38 -1.68 6.73
N PHE A 188 -1.19 -1.90 7.26
CA PHE A 188 0.01 -1.14 6.89
C PHE A 188 0.74 -1.81 5.74
N SER A 189 1.14 -0.97 4.78
CA SER A 189 1.95 -1.32 3.62
C SER A 189 2.33 -0.02 2.90
N ARG A 190 2.34 0.01 1.57
CA ARG A 190 2.64 1.18 0.74
C ARG A 190 1.38 1.79 0.10
N TYR A 191 1.12 3.06 0.38
CA TYR A 191 0.00 3.80 -0.22
C TYR A 191 0.49 5.00 -1.00
N GLY A 192 -0.01 5.21 -2.22
CA GLY A 192 0.54 6.24 -3.09
C GLY A 192 -0.37 6.70 -4.22
N TRP A 193 0.13 7.67 -4.96
CA TRP A 193 -0.55 8.25 -6.11
C TRP A 193 -0.17 7.57 -7.40
N ILE A 194 -1.18 7.31 -8.23
CA ILE A 194 -1.02 6.76 -9.57
C ILE A 194 -1.72 7.65 -10.59
N ARG A 195 -1.38 7.44 -11.86
CA ARG A 195 -2.14 7.85 -13.03
C ARG A 195 -2.64 6.60 -13.74
N SER A 196 -3.95 6.51 -13.96
CA SER A 196 -4.57 5.50 -14.82
C SER A 196 -4.93 6.11 -16.19
N PRO A 197 -4.70 5.40 -17.32
CA PRO A 197 -5.02 5.83 -18.68
C PRO A 197 -6.50 5.69 -19.02
N GLU A 198 -7.21 4.71 -18.44
CA GLU A 198 -8.65 4.53 -18.64
C GLU A 198 -9.45 5.38 -17.64
N GLY A 199 -10.77 5.53 -17.86
CA GLY A 199 -11.67 6.36 -17.05
C GLY A 199 -11.71 5.96 -15.55
N PRO A 200 -12.63 6.51 -14.74
CA PRO A 200 -12.63 6.22 -13.30
C PRO A 200 -12.57 4.71 -13.05
N ILE A 201 -11.54 4.24 -12.31
CA ILE A 201 -11.52 2.85 -11.83
C ILE A 201 -12.84 2.68 -11.06
N PRO A 202 -13.75 1.81 -11.53
CA PRO A 202 -15.07 1.76 -10.95
C PRO A 202 -14.95 1.35 -9.49
N TYR A 203 -15.38 2.23 -8.59
CA TYR A 203 -15.61 1.85 -7.22
C TYR A 203 -16.78 0.86 -7.23
N PRO A 204 -16.66 -0.33 -6.60
CA PRO A 204 -17.83 -1.15 -6.39
C PRO A 204 -18.86 -0.31 -5.65
N THR A 205 -20.05 -0.20 -6.25
CA THR A 205 -21.18 0.47 -5.59
C THR A 205 -21.54 -0.40 -4.38
N PRO A 206 -21.68 0.15 -3.17
CA PRO A 206 -22.16 -0.63 -2.03
C PRO A 206 -23.46 -1.30 -2.45
N VAL A 207 -23.51 -2.63 -2.39
CA VAL A 207 -24.75 -3.36 -2.60
C VAL A 207 -25.63 -2.97 -1.43
N ALA A 208 -26.70 -2.21 -1.69
CA ALA A 208 -27.69 -1.92 -0.67
C ALA A 208 -28.27 -3.25 -0.19
N GLU A 209 -28.15 -3.53 1.12
CA GLU A 209 -28.85 -4.63 1.80
C GLU A 209 -30.38 -4.45 1.71
#